data_AF-A0A6L7S756-F1
#
_entry.id   AF-A0A6L7S756-F1
#
_cell.length_a   1.000
_cell.length_b   1.000
_cell.length_c   1.000
_cell.angle_alpha   90.00
_cell.angle_beta   90.00
_cell.angle_gamma   90.00
#
_symmetry.space_group_name_H-M   'P 1'
#
loop_
_entity.id
_entity.type
_entity.pdbx_description
1 polymer ?
#
loop_
_entity_poly.entity_id
_entity_poly.type
_entity_poly.pdbx_seq_one_letter_code
_entity_poly.pdbx_strand_id
1 'polypeptide(L)'
;DRYPDELSGGMQQRVGLARALAADPDILLMDEPFSALDPLIRRDLQDEFLELSARAQKTTLFITHDLDEAMRIGHRIAVMKDGRVDQIGTPEAIVLRPETDYVARFVGSISTLKYLSASEITVSGDVSSDAPVLGPDSALPEVIGALANGADHLAIRDGDRLVGRIGRSEVLAAVGRDLRRR
;
A
#
# COMPACT_ATOMS: atom_id res chain seq x y z
N ASP A 1 8.77 -23.51 31.92
CA ASP A 1 9.73 -22.57 31.34
C ASP A 1 10.30 -23.14 30.06
N ARG A 2 10.37 -22.34 28.99
CA ARG A 2 11.06 -22.69 27.75
C ARG A 2 12.17 -21.69 27.50
N TYR A 3 13.36 -22.18 27.18
CA TYR A 3 14.51 -21.38 26.79
C TYR A 3 14.36 -20.88 25.35
N PRO A 4 15.03 -19.78 24.96
CA PRO A 4 14.98 -19.25 23.60
C PRO A 4 15.26 -20.32 22.53
N ASP A 5 16.22 -21.21 22.81
CA ASP A 5 16.63 -22.28 21.89
C ASP A 5 15.58 -23.39 21.71
N GLU A 6 14.54 -23.40 22.55
CA GLU A 6 13.41 -24.34 22.50
C GLU A 6 12.17 -23.75 21.81
N LEU A 7 12.31 -22.53 21.26
CA LEU A 7 11.27 -21.80 20.55
C LEU A 7 11.51 -21.87 19.03
N SER A 8 10.44 -21.93 18.24
CA SER A 8 10.56 -21.73 16.78
C SER A 8 11.02 -20.30 16.47
N GLY A 9 11.60 -20.05 15.29
CA GLY A 9 12.02 -18.71 14.89
C GLY A 9 10.90 -17.65 15.02
N GLY A 10 9.65 -18.03 14.70
CA GLY A 10 8.47 -17.18 14.91
C GLY A 10 8.15 -16.89 16.38
N MET A 11 8.34 -17.87 17.27
CA MET A 11 8.17 -17.66 18.70
C MET A 11 9.30 -16.78 19.27
N GLN A 12 10.54 -16.95 18.82
CA GLN A 12 11.66 -16.10 19.21
C GLN A 12 11.43 -14.64 18.79
N GLN A 13 10.93 -14.41 17.56
CA GLN A 13 10.60 -13.07 17.08
C GLN A 13 9.41 -12.45 17.84
N ARG A 14 8.35 -13.23 18.16
CA ARG A 14 7.26 -12.76 19.02
C ARG A 14 7.77 -12.29 20.38
N VAL A 15 8.65 -13.06 21.02
CA VAL A 15 9.27 -12.68 22.29
C VAL A 15 10.16 -11.44 22.12
N GLY A 16 10.90 -11.34 21.02
CA GLY A 16 11.71 -10.16 20.69
C GLY A 16 10.88 -8.88 20.53
N LEU A 17 9.77 -8.96 19.81
CA LEU A 17 8.82 -7.87 19.63
C LEU A 17 8.18 -7.47 20.96
N ALA A 18 7.68 -8.45 21.73
CA ALA A 18 7.09 -8.20 23.04
C ALA A 18 8.10 -7.55 24.00
N ARG A 19 9.36 -7.98 23.97
CA ARG A 19 10.46 -7.37 24.75
C ARG A 19 10.71 -5.92 24.34
N ALA A 20 10.73 -5.64 23.03
CA ALA A 20 10.94 -4.29 22.53
C ALA A 20 9.79 -3.35 22.92
N LEU A 21 8.54 -3.84 22.90
CA LEU A 21 7.36 -3.07 23.30
C LEU A 21 7.23 -2.93 24.83
N ALA A 22 7.61 -3.94 25.60
CA ALA A 22 7.54 -3.91 27.07
C ALA A 22 8.48 -2.86 27.69
N ALA A 23 9.53 -2.45 26.98
CA ALA A 23 10.40 -1.36 27.37
C ALA A 23 9.76 0.03 27.21
N ASP A 24 8.55 0.11 26.65
CA ASP A 24 7.80 1.34 26.33
C ASP A 24 8.63 2.45 25.65
N PRO A 25 9.44 2.13 24.62
CA PRO A 25 10.31 3.13 23.99
C PRO A 25 9.50 4.13 23.18
N ASP A 26 10.00 5.36 23.05
CA ASP A 26 9.42 6.37 22.13
C ASP A 26 9.71 6.04 20.66
N ILE A 27 10.83 5.35 20.41
CA ILE A 27 11.30 4.97 19.09
C ILE A 27 11.61 3.47 19.05
N LEU A 28 11.04 2.78 18.06
CA LEU A 28 11.27 1.38 17.80
C LEU A 28 12.06 1.22 16.50
N LEU A 29 13.22 0.58 16.58
CA LEU A 29 14.05 0.27 15.43
C LEU A 29 13.93 -1.22 15.12
N MET A 30 13.57 -1.54 13.89
CA MET A 30 13.32 -2.90 13.45
C MET A 30 14.14 -3.19 12.20
N ASP A 31 15.12 -4.07 12.34
CA ASP A 31 15.98 -4.50 11.23
C ASP A 31 15.57 -5.91 10.79
N GLU A 32 14.90 -5.99 9.63
CA GLU A 32 14.32 -7.20 9.04
C GLU A 32 13.59 -8.11 10.05
N PRO A 33 12.65 -7.57 10.85
CA PRO A 33 12.13 -8.29 12.00
C PRO A 33 11.30 -9.53 11.63
N PHE A 34 10.90 -9.70 10.36
CA PHE A 34 10.04 -10.79 9.90
C PHE A 34 10.63 -11.61 8.73
N SER A 35 11.87 -11.34 8.31
CA SER A 35 12.47 -11.97 7.11
C SER A 35 12.70 -13.48 7.27
N ALA A 36 13.00 -13.94 8.49
CA ALA A 36 13.26 -15.35 8.80
C ALA A 36 11.99 -16.22 8.98
N LEU A 37 10.80 -15.67 8.71
CA LEU A 37 9.53 -16.36 8.92
C LEU A 37 8.93 -16.94 7.64
N ASP A 38 8.22 -18.05 7.81
CA ASP A 38 7.29 -18.56 6.82
C ASP A 38 6.23 -17.49 6.44
N PRO A 39 5.80 -17.40 5.17
CA PRO A 39 4.86 -16.37 4.72
C PRO A 39 3.55 -16.25 5.52
N LEU A 40 3.02 -17.36 6.06
CA LEU A 40 1.77 -17.30 6.84
C LEU A 40 2.03 -16.66 8.20
N ILE A 41 3.03 -17.16 8.93
CA ILE A 41 3.40 -16.65 10.26
C ILE A 41 3.88 -15.19 10.17
N ARG A 42 4.57 -14.84 9.08
CA ARG A 42 4.96 -13.46 8.77
C ARG A 42 3.76 -12.54 8.75
N ARG A 43 2.70 -12.90 8.00
CA ARG A 43 1.48 -12.08 7.93
C ARG A 43 0.80 -11.91 9.27
N ASP A 44 0.64 -13.00 10.02
CA ASP A 44 0.02 -12.96 11.35
C ASP A 44 0.78 -12.01 12.29
N LEU A 45 2.11 -12.03 12.24
CA LEU A 45 2.95 -11.14 13.05
C LEU A 45 2.94 -9.69 12.60
N GLN A 46 2.86 -9.44 11.29
CA GLN A 46 2.69 -8.10 10.76
C GLN A 46 1.34 -7.49 11.21
N ASP A 47 0.27 -8.29 11.23
CA ASP A 47 -1.04 -7.86 11.70
C ASP A 47 -1.03 -7.53 13.19
N GLU A 48 -0.45 -8.42 14.01
CA GLU A 48 -0.27 -8.17 15.45
C GLU A 48 0.57 -6.91 15.70
N PHE A 49 1.64 -6.71 14.93
CA PHE A 49 2.45 -5.50 15.00
C PHE A 49 1.65 -4.23 14.65
N LEU A 50 0.86 -4.24 13.58
CA LEU A 50 0.03 -3.10 13.18
C LEU A 50 -0.98 -2.72 14.27
N GLU A 51 -1.64 -3.70 14.87
CA GLU A 51 -2.56 -3.48 16.00
C GLU A 51 -1.87 -2.90 17.23
N LEU A 52 -0.64 -3.36 17.52
CA LEU A 52 0.17 -2.85 18.64
C LEU A 52 0.65 -1.42 18.35
N SER A 53 1.18 -1.18 17.15
CA SER A 53 1.67 0.13 16.72
C SER A 53 0.57 1.18 16.74
N ALA A 54 -0.64 0.84 16.26
CA ALA A 54 -1.80 1.72 16.28
C ALA A 54 -2.21 2.13 17.71
N ARG A 55 -2.07 1.23 18.69
CA ARG A 55 -2.38 1.51 20.10
C ARG A 55 -1.27 2.27 20.81
N ALA A 56 -0.02 1.92 20.56
CA ALA A 56 1.13 2.47 21.26
C ALA A 56 1.55 3.86 20.75
N GLN A 57 1.15 4.22 19.52
CA GLN A 57 1.48 5.49 18.84
C GLN A 57 2.98 5.85 18.90
N LYS A 58 3.86 4.84 18.84
CA LYS A 58 5.30 5.03 18.87
C LYS A 58 5.87 5.23 17.47
N THR A 59 6.98 5.96 17.38
CA THR A 59 7.67 6.12 16.10
C THR A 59 8.43 4.82 15.78
N THR A 60 8.13 4.20 14.65
CA THR A 60 8.85 2.98 14.21
C THR A 60 9.65 3.25 12.95
N LEU A 61 10.95 2.93 12.97
CA LEU A 61 11.78 2.80 11.78
C LEU A 61 11.90 1.32 11.44
N PHE A 62 11.31 0.95 10.30
CA PHE A 62 11.27 -0.42 9.82
C PHE A 62 12.17 -0.58 8.60
N ILE A 63 13.11 -1.52 8.66
CA ILE A 63 14.05 -1.83 7.59
C ILE A 63 13.68 -3.21 7.04
N THR A 64 13.51 -3.27 5.72
CA THR A 64 13.24 -4.52 5.01
C THR A 64 13.73 -4.43 3.58
N HIS A 65 14.03 -5.59 3.00
CA HIS A 65 14.26 -5.76 1.58
C HIS A 65 13.00 -6.21 0.82
N ASP A 66 11.90 -6.50 1.52
CA ASP A 66 10.62 -6.92 0.96
C ASP A 66 9.70 -5.70 0.77
N LEU A 67 9.36 -5.40 -0.48
CA LEU A 67 8.51 -4.27 -0.81
C LEU A 67 7.05 -4.47 -0.40
N ASP A 68 6.51 -5.70 -0.47
CA ASP A 68 5.12 -5.96 -0.03
C ASP A 68 4.97 -5.68 1.47
N GLU A 69 6.03 -5.96 2.25
CA GLU A 69 6.09 -5.64 3.67
C GLU A 69 6.17 -4.13 3.93
N ALA A 70 7.06 -3.43 3.22
CA ALA A 70 7.16 -1.97 3.33
C ALA A 70 5.84 -1.28 2.96
N MET A 71 5.15 -1.78 1.93
CA MET A 71 3.86 -1.26 1.45
C MET A 71 2.71 -1.55 2.42
N ARG A 72 2.76 -2.67 3.15
CA ARG A 72 1.73 -3.04 4.12
C ARG A 72 1.85 -2.25 5.42
N ILE A 73 3.07 -2.05 5.89
CA ILE A 73 3.34 -1.50 7.24
C ILE A 73 3.67 -0.01 7.20
N GLY A 74 4.33 0.44 6.14
CA GLY A 74 4.90 1.78 6.05
C GLY A 74 3.88 2.84 5.67
N HIS A 75 3.76 3.87 6.51
CA HIS A 75 3.06 5.11 6.15
C HIS A 75 3.88 5.97 5.18
N ARG A 76 5.21 5.89 5.30
CA ARG A 76 6.20 6.53 4.42
C ARG A 76 7.33 5.55 4.17
N ILE A 77 7.77 5.47 2.93
CA ILE A 77 8.78 4.52 2.48
C ILE A 77 9.94 5.31 1.89
N ALA A 78 11.15 5.00 2.33
CA ALA A 78 12.39 5.47 1.73
C ALA A 78 13.02 4.31 0.98
N VAL A 79 13.09 4.41 -0.35
CA VAL A 79 13.78 3.43 -1.20
C VAL A 79 15.25 3.84 -1.29
N MET A 80 16.15 2.91 -0.97
CA MET A 80 17.59 3.16 -0.93
C MET A 80 18.35 2.27 -1.90
N LYS A 81 19.40 2.83 -2.52
CA LYS A 81 20.34 2.14 -3.40
C LYS A 81 21.74 2.68 -3.18
N ASP A 82 22.75 1.80 -3.09
CA ASP A 82 24.16 2.19 -2.96
C ASP A 82 24.42 3.20 -1.82
N GLY A 83 23.73 3.04 -0.68
CA GLY A 83 23.84 3.93 0.48
C GLY A 83 23.17 5.30 0.32
N ARG A 84 22.42 5.52 -0.76
CA ARG A 84 21.67 6.74 -1.03
C ARG A 84 20.17 6.48 -1.03
N VAL A 85 19.40 7.48 -0.63
CA VAL A 85 17.95 7.45 -0.78
C VAL A 85 17.61 7.90 -2.20
N ASP A 86 17.02 7.01 -2.98
CA ASP A 86 16.60 7.27 -4.35
C ASP A 86 15.23 7.95 -4.38
N GLN A 87 14.32 7.60 -3.46
CA GLN A 87 12.99 8.20 -3.36
C GLN A 87 12.42 8.07 -1.94
N ILE A 88 11.67 9.07 -1.49
CA ILE A 88 10.85 9.01 -0.27
C ILE A 88 9.41 9.39 -0.62
N GLY A 89 8.45 8.55 -0.26
CA GLY A 89 7.04 8.83 -0.55
C GLY A 89 6.08 7.98 0.27
N THR A 90 4.79 8.20 0.06
CA THR A 90 3.75 7.26 0.51
C THR A 90 3.80 5.99 -0.36
N PRO A 91 3.22 4.87 0.08
CA PRO A 91 3.07 3.67 -0.75
C PRO A 91 2.53 3.98 -2.16
N GLU A 92 1.49 4.82 -2.26
CA GLU A 92 0.89 5.22 -3.54
C GLU A 92 1.91 5.96 -4.41
N ALA A 93 2.64 6.93 -3.85
CA ALA A 93 3.61 7.71 -4.61
C ALA A 93 4.74 6.84 -5.17
N ILE A 94 5.26 5.91 -4.37
CA ILE A 94 6.33 4.99 -4.79
C ILE A 94 5.89 4.10 -5.96
N VAL A 95 4.67 3.56 -5.92
CA VAL A 95 4.17 2.61 -6.93
C VAL A 95 3.71 3.30 -8.22
N LEU A 96 3.03 4.44 -8.08
CA LEU A 96 2.35 5.12 -9.19
C LEU A 96 3.26 6.15 -9.87
N ARG A 97 4.20 6.73 -9.13
CA ARG A 97 5.13 7.76 -9.59
C ARG A 97 6.57 7.45 -9.13
N PRO A 98 7.16 6.34 -9.62
CA PRO A 98 8.56 6.05 -9.33
C PRO A 98 9.46 7.14 -9.92
N GLU A 99 10.39 7.68 -9.11
CA GLU A 99 11.27 8.80 -9.50
C GLU A 99 12.53 8.35 -10.27
N THR A 100 12.93 7.09 -10.11
CA THR A 100 14.10 6.53 -10.81
C THR A 100 13.76 5.21 -11.49
N ASP A 101 14.53 4.84 -12.52
CA ASP A 101 14.41 3.54 -13.18
C ASP A 101 14.63 2.37 -12.21
N TYR A 102 15.45 2.57 -11.18
CA TYR A 102 15.63 1.57 -10.14
C TYR A 102 14.34 1.38 -9.35
N VAL A 103 13.73 2.46 -8.86
CA VAL A 103 12.45 2.37 -8.13
C VAL A 103 11.37 1.78 -9.04
N ALA A 104 11.30 2.20 -10.32
CA ALA A 104 10.34 1.68 -11.29
C ALA A 104 10.46 0.16 -11.50
N ARG A 105 11.70 -0.37 -11.58
CA ARG A 105 11.94 -1.82 -11.63
C ARG A 105 11.60 -2.51 -10.31
N PHE A 106 11.94 -1.88 -9.18
CA PHE A 106 11.71 -2.43 -7.85
C PHE A 106 10.23 -2.62 -7.54
N VAL A 107 9.38 -1.67 -7.96
CA VAL A 107 7.92 -1.74 -7.78
C VAL A 107 7.19 -2.51 -8.89
N GLY A 108 7.90 -2.99 -9.93
CA GLY A 108 7.30 -3.55 -11.13
C GLY A 108 6.43 -4.79 -10.91
N SER A 109 6.72 -5.58 -9.86
CA SER A 109 5.93 -6.76 -9.47
C SER A 109 4.66 -6.42 -8.70
N ILE A 110 4.49 -5.18 -8.22
CA ILE A 110 3.36 -4.78 -7.41
C ILE A 110 2.19 -4.34 -8.28
N SER A 111 1.00 -4.85 -7.95
CA SER A 111 -0.23 -4.40 -8.58
C SER A 111 -0.54 -2.96 -8.17
N THR A 112 -0.53 -2.08 -9.16
CA THR A 112 -0.92 -0.68 -9.03
C THR A 112 -2.40 -0.50 -8.74
N LEU A 113 -3.23 -1.48 -9.12
CA LEU A 113 -4.69 -1.42 -9.00
C LEU A 113 -5.18 -1.13 -7.58
N LYS A 114 -4.42 -1.55 -6.55
CA LYS A 114 -4.76 -1.30 -5.15
C LYS A 114 -4.61 0.17 -4.75
N TYR A 115 -3.78 0.92 -5.48
CA TYR A 115 -3.45 2.31 -5.19
C TYR A 115 -4.15 3.27 -6.14
N LEU A 116 -4.84 2.77 -7.18
CA LEU A 116 -5.57 3.60 -8.12
C LEU A 116 -6.82 4.22 -7.48
N SER A 117 -6.89 5.54 -7.53
CA SER A 117 -8.11 6.30 -7.26
C SER A 117 -8.83 6.69 -8.55
N ALA A 118 -10.08 7.13 -8.42
CA ALA A 118 -10.87 7.62 -9.54
C ALA A 118 -10.14 8.73 -10.31
N SER A 119 -9.50 9.67 -9.61
CA SER A 119 -8.78 10.78 -10.22
C SER A 119 -7.65 10.35 -11.18
N GLU A 120 -7.03 9.20 -10.93
CA GLU A 120 -5.89 8.70 -11.72
C GLU A 120 -6.28 8.04 -13.05
N ILE A 121 -7.54 7.64 -13.17
CA ILE A 121 -8.08 7.03 -14.37
C ILE A 121 -9.18 7.88 -15.02
N THR A 122 -9.46 9.05 -14.44
CA THR A 122 -10.43 10.02 -14.97
C THR A 122 -9.96 10.59 -16.29
N VAL A 123 -10.91 10.74 -17.22
CA VAL A 123 -10.69 11.44 -18.49
C VAL A 123 -11.59 12.67 -18.57
N SER A 124 -11.12 13.71 -19.24
CA SER A 124 -11.94 14.89 -19.51
C SER A 124 -13.12 14.53 -20.41
N GLY A 125 -14.29 15.06 -20.09
CA GLY A 125 -15.49 14.90 -20.91
C GLY A 125 -16.75 15.24 -20.15
N ASP A 126 -17.80 15.55 -20.90
CA ASP A 126 -19.11 15.79 -20.34
C ASP A 126 -19.76 14.48 -19.90
N VAL A 127 -20.62 14.58 -18.90
CA VAL A 127 -21.35 13.46 -18.34
C VAL A 127 -22.82 13.82 -18.23
N SER A 128 -23.70 12.85 -18.44
CA SER A 128 -25.13 13.08 -18.28
C SER A 128 -25.46 13.49 -16.84
N SER A 129 -26.49 14.32 -16.67
CA SER A 129 -26.89 14.84 -15.35
C SER A 129 -27.36 13.77 -14.38
N ASP A 130 -27.78 12.61 -14.89
CA ASP A 130 -28.22 11.44 -14.12
C ASP A 130 -27.09 10.43 -13.84
N ALA A 131 -25.87 10.68 -14.30
CA ALA A 131 -24.75 9.80 -14.04
C ALA A 131 -24.42 9.75 -12.54
N PRO A 132 -24.14 8.55 -11.98
CA PRO A 132 -23.70 8.43 -10.61
C PRO A 132 -22.42 9.24 -10.37
N VAL A 133 -22.34 9.87 -9.19
CA VAL A 133 -21.22 10.73 -8.81
C VAL A 133 -20.32 10.01 -7.82
N LEU A 134 -19.02 10.03 -8.07
CA LEU A 134 -17.98 9.61 -7.14
C LEU A 134 -16.98 10.74 -6.88
N GLY A 135 -16.26 10.64 -5.76
CA GLY A 135 -15.19 11.57 -5.41
C GLY A 135 -13.87 11.24 -6.14
N PRO A 136 -12.91 12.18 -6.20
CA PRO A 136 -11.60 11.94 -6.82
C PRO A 136 -10.80 10.83 -6.13
N ASP A 137 -10.99 10.66 -4.82
CA ASP A 137 -10.27 9.67 -4.00
C ASP A 137 -10.98 8.30 -3.92
N SER A 138 -12.11 8.14 -4.61
CA SER A 138 -12.84 6.86 -4.65
C SER A 138 -11.96 5.75 -5.19
N ALA A 139 -11.88 4.64 -4.46
CA ALA A 139 -11.02 3.52 -4.81
C ALA A 139 -11.56 2.75 -6.03
N LEU A 140 -10.66 2.10 -6.77
CA LEU A 140 -11.03 1.35 -7.98
C LEU A 140 -12.18 0.33 -7.79
N PRO A 141 -12.29 -0.43 -6.67
CA PRO A 141 -13.43 -1.32 -6.46
C PRO A 141 -14.79 -0.61 -6.40
N GLU A 142 -14.85 0.61 -5.86
CA GLU A 142 -16.07 1.44 -5.81
C GLU A 142 -16.47 1.87 -7.23
N VAL A 143 -15.49 2.34 -8.01
CA VAL A 143 -15.66 2.68 -9.44
C VAL A 143 -16.19 1.50 -10.23
N ILE A 144 -15.59 0.32 -10.06
CA ILE A 144 -16.02 -0.93 -10.72
C ILE A 144 -17.45 -1.29 -10.30
N GLY A 145 -17.76 -1.24 -9.01
CA GLY A 145 -19.09 -1.54 -8.48
C GLY A 145 -20.17 -0.63 -9.07
N ALA A 146 -19.89 0.68 -9.15
CA ALA A 146 -20.83 1.64 -9.73
C ALA A 146 -21.10 1.39 -11.23
N LEU A 147 -20.06 1.07 -12.02
CA LEU A 147 -20.20 0.71 -13.44
C LEU A 147 -20.88 -0.65 -13.66
N ALA A 148 -20.68 -1.60 -12.74
CA ALA A 148 -21.32 -2.92 -12.78
C ALA A 148 -22.84 -2.84 -12.55
N ASN A 149 -23.32 -1.82 -11.83
CA ASN A 149 -24.74 -1.56 -11.58
C ASN A 149 -25.47 -0.91 -12.78
N GLY A 150 -24.86 -0.92 -13.97
CA GLY A 150 -25.50 -0.49 -15.22
C GLY A 150 -25.16 0.94 -15.65
N ALA A 151 -24.35 1.68 -14.90
CA ALA A 151 -23.89 3.00 -15.33
C ALA A 151 -22.91 2.88 -16.52
N ASP A 152 -23.13 3.69 -17.57
CA ASP A 152 -22.19 3.76 -18.70
C ASP A 152 -20.99 4.65 -18.41
N HIS A 153 -21.24 5.75 -17.69
CA HIS A 153 -20.25 6.68 -17.21
C HIS A 153 -20.54 7.07 -15.76
N LEU A 154 -19.47 7.34 -15.02
CA LEU A 154 -19.49 7.96 -13.71
C LEU A 154 -18.98 9.39 -13.81
N ALA A 155 -19.60 10.30 -13.08
CA ALA A 155 -19.14 11.67 -12.93
C ALA A 155 -18.16 11.75 -11.74
N ILE A 156 -16.94 12.24 -11.96
CA ILE A 156 -15.97 12.45 -10.88
C ILE A 156 -16.00 13.91 -10.48
N ARG A 157 -16.44 14.19 -9.25
CA ARG A 157 -16.61 15.55 -8.73
C ARG A 157 -15.78 15.77 -7.48
N ASP A 158 -15.11 16.91 -7.43
CA ASP A 158 -14.43 17.44 -6.26
C ASP A 158 -15.24 18.65 -5.76
N GLY A 159 -16.11 18.40 -4.78
CA GLY A 159 -17.19 19.32 -4.41
C GLY A 159 -18.11 19.60 -5.60
N ASP A 160 -18.30 20.88 -5.93
CA ASP A 160 -19.14 21.30 -7.05
C ASP A 160 -18.42 21.21 -8.41
N ARG A 161 -17.10 20.98 -8.42
CA ARG A 161 -16.30 20.94 -9.65
C ARG A 161 -16.34 19.57 -10.29
N LEU A 162 -16.73 19.50 -11.55
CA LEU A 162 -16.54 18.30 -12.36
C LEU A 162 -15.04 18.14 -12.70
N VAL A 163 -14.42 17.08 -12.20
CA VAL A 163 -13.04 16.70 -12.52
C VAL A 163 -13.00 15.98 -13.87
N GLY A 164 -14.00 15.14 -14.14
CA GLY A 164 -14.18 14.46 -15.42
C GLY A 164 -15.12 13.28 -15.31
N ARG A 165 -14.92 12.27 -16.17
CA ARG A 165 -15.72 11.04 -16.18
C ARG A 165 -14.88 9.79 -16.23
N ILE A 166 -15.46 8.68 -15.81
CA ILE A 166 -14.89 7.33 -15.94
C ILE A 166 -15.94 6.42 -16.58
N GLY A 167 -15.57 5.69 -17.62
CA GLY A 167 -16.35 4.59 -18.18
C GLY A 167 -15.59 3.26 -18.13
N ARG A 168 -16.18 2.24 -18.76
CA ARG A 168 -15.60 0.88 -18.82
C ARG A 168 -14.26 0.85 -19.54
N SER A 169 -14.08 1.67 -20.57
CA SER A 169 -12.82 1.77 -21.34
C SER A 169 -11.64 2.20 -20.47
N GLU A 170 -11.83 3.20 -19.60
CA GLU A 170 -10.77 3.72 -18.75
C GLU A 170 -10.34 2.71 -17.69
N VAL A 171 -11.30 2.00 -17.09
CA VAL A 171 -11.04 0.90 -16.16
C VAL A 171 -10.29 -0.23 -16.86
N LEU A 172 -10.75 -0.67 -18.03
CA LEU A 172 -10.07 -1.73 -18.80
C LEU A 172 -8.66 -1.32 -19.22
N ALA A 173 -8.45 -0.06 -19.60
CA ALA A 173 -7.12 0.47 -19.92
C ALA A 173 -6.21 0.46 -18.69
N ALA A 174 -6.71 0.82 -17.51
CA ALA A 174 -5.95 0.77 -16.26
C ALA A 174 -5.55 -0.67 -15.89
N VAL A 175 -6.48 -1.62 -15.94
CA VAL A 175 -6.20 -3.06 -15.73
C VAL A 175 -5.21 -3.57 -16.76
N GLY A 176 -5.39 -3.21 -18.04
CA GLY A 176 -4.48 -3.59 -19.11
C GLY A 176 -3.06 -3.06 -18.92
N ARG A 177 -2.89 -1.85 -18.37
CA ARG A 177 -1.57 -1.31 -18.01
C ARG A 177 -0.92 -2.08 -16.86
N ASP A 178 -1.69 -2.43 -15.81
CA ASP A 178 -1.18 -3.23 -14.68
C ASP A 178 -0.70 -4.61 -15.14
N LEU A 179 -1.48 -5.28 -15.98
CA LEU A 179 -1.15 -6.61 -16.47
C LEU A 179 0.08 -6.65 -17.38
N ARG A 180 0.46 -5.53 -18.02
CA ARG A 180 1.69 -5.43 -18.83
C ARG A 180 2.94 -5.10 -18.02
N ARG A 181 2.80 -4.64 -16.77
CA ARG A 181 3.93 -4.37 -15.88
C ARG A 181 4.52 -5.66 -15.28
N ARG A 182 3.72 -6.73 -15.22
CA ARG A 182 4.11 -8.06 -14.74
C ARG A 182 4.69 -8.90 -15.86
#